data_AF-A0A7G7KF73-F1
#
_entry.id   AF-A0A7G7KF73-F1
#
_cell.length_a   1.000
_cell.length_b   1.000
_cell.length_c   1.000
_cell.angle_alpha   90.00
_cell.angle_beta   90.00
_cell.angle_gamma   90.00
#
_symmetry.space_group_name_H-M   'P 1'
#
loop_
_entity.id
_entity.type
_entity.pdbx_description
1 polymer ?
#
loop_
_entity_poly.entity_id
_entity_poly.type
_entity_poly.pdbx_seq_one_letter_code
_entity_poly.pdbx_strand_id
1 'polypeptide(L)'
;MANVFRDPVPYTLRSVRYRVDPEWLSLTLRISEDGTLGQTPADYLEPVFRVGASTRGTALTTRFSRRLQRGGVFTPGTHLVPITGARHAETRRGRMSQTVYQAALGQLRANEFAVGKQRSRGRYFAIDRSSSSSTLQPGIYREKNGSISRLFALLDSPPSVPRLYDWRDASIDEAIDQLEGRIARILAR
;
A
#
# COMPACT_ATOMS: atom_id res chain seq x y z
N MET A 1 2.56 -14.81 9.95
CA MET A 1 2.46 -13.61 9.09
C MET A 1 3.15 -12.35 9.63
N ALA A 2 3.03 -12.01 10.93
CA ALA A 2 3.65 -10.79 11.48
C ALA A 2 5.19 -10.74 11.38
N ASN A 3 5.84 -11.90 11.33
CA ASN A 3 7.30 -12.00 11.21
C ASN A 3 7.83 -11.81 9.78
N VAL A 4 6.96 -11.92 8.76
CA VAL A 4 7.32 -11.82 7.34
C VAL A 4 7.07 -10.41 6.79
N PHE A 5 5.97 -9.78 7.24
CA PHE A 5 5.63 -8.42 6.86
C PHE A 5 6.13 -7.43 7.91
N ARG A 6 6.81 -6.36 7.49
CA ARG A 6 7.19 -5.28 8.42
C ARG A 6 5.94 -4.52 8.87
N ASP A 7 5.42 -4.89 10.04
CA ASP A 7 4.32 -4.23 10.80
C ASP A 7 2.89 -4.34 10.18
N PRO A 8 2.43 -5.46 9.61
CA PRO A 8 1.21 -5.50 8.77
C PRO A 8 -0.03 -4.84 9.42
N VAL A 9 -0.77 -4.03 8.67
CA VAL A 9 -1.99 -3.37 9.17
C VAL A 9 -3.14 -4.38 9.30
N PRO A 10 -4.11 -4.17 10.21
CA PRO A 10 -5.23 -5.11 10.40
C PRO A 10 -6.00 -5.42 9.10
N TYR A 11 -6.11 -4.43 8.21
CA TYR A 11 -6.73 -4.59 6.89
C TYR A 11 -6.01 -5.62 6.01
N THR A 12 -4.68 -5.70 6.11
CA THR A 12 -3.85 -6.70 5.43
C THR A 12 -3.94 -8.06 6.12
N LEU A 13 -3.93 -8.08 7.46
CA LEU A 13 -3.98 -9.32 8.24
C LEU A 13 -5.31 -10.06 8.13
N ARG A 14 -6.43 -9.33 7.99
CA ARG A 14 -7.78 -9.90 7.89
C ARG A 14 -8.21 -10.19 6.45
N SER A 15 -7.27 -10.14 5.50
CA SER A 15 -7.57 -10.27 4.08
C SER A 15 -7.75 -11.73 3.65
N VAL A 16 -7.09 -12.69 4.29
CA VAL A 16 -7.15 -14.09 3.87
C VAL A 16 -8.49 -14.72 4.24
N ARG A 17 -9.15 -15.32 3.25
CA ARG A 17 -10.40 -16.07 3.39
C ARG A 17 -10.16 -17.51 2.93
N TYR A 18 -10.91 -18.44 3.51
CA TYR A 18 -10.92 -19.83 3.06
C TYR A 18 -12.35 -20.33 2.91
N ARG A 19 -12.55 -21.28 2.01
CA ARG A 19 -13.78 -22.06 1.85
C ARG A 19 -13.39 -23.53 1.78
N VAL A 20 -14.07 -24.37 2.55
CA VAL A 20 -13.95 -25.82 2.49
C VAL A 20 -15.17 -26.34 1.75
N ASP A 21 -14.95 -27.17 0.73
CA ASP A 21 -15.99 -27.92 0.06
C ASP A 21 -15.86 -29.40 0.46
N PRO A 22 -16.73 -29.90 1.36
CA PRO A 22 -16.64 -31.26 1.86
C PRO A 22 -17.05 -32.30 0.82
N GLU A 23 -17.85 -31.95 -0.19
CA GLU A 23 -18.28 -32.88 -1.25
C GLU A 23 -17.12 -33.18 -2.21
N TRP A 24 -16.28 -32.19 -2.46
CA TRP A 24 -15.15 -32.28 -3.39
C TRP A 24 -13.78 -32.43 -2.69
N LEU A 25 -13.78 -32.58 -1.35
CA LEU A 25 -12.57 -32.60 -0.52
C LEU A 25 -11.59 -31.46 -0.86
N SER A 26 -12.13 -30.28 -1.18
CA SER A 26 -11.33 -29.16 -1.67
C SER A 26 -11.26 -28.01 -0.67
N LEU A 27 -10.10 -27.37 -0.58
CA LEU A 27 -9.86 -26.16 0.19
C LEU A 27 -9.49 -25.04 -0.78
N THR A 28 -10.30 -23.99 -0.82
CA THR A 28 -10.02 -22.78 -1.60
C THR A 28 -9.54 -21.67 -0.69
N LEU A 29 -8.31 -21.22 -0.88
CA LEU A 29 -7.74 -20.03 -0.26
C LEU A 29 -7.86 -18.84 -1.20
N ARG A 30 -8.33 -17.70 -0.70
CA ARG A 30 -8.41 -16.46 -1.48
C ARG A 30 -8.08 -15.25 -0.63
N ILE A 31 -7.63 -14.18 -1.28
CA ILE A 31 -7.53 -12.86 -0.67
C ILE A 31 -8.87 -12.16 -0.86
N SER A 32 -9.35 -11.49 0.19
CA SER A 32 -10.62 -10.79 0.19
C SER A 32 -10.65 -9.69 -0.88
N GLU A 33 -11.72 -9.70 -1.66
CA GLU A 33 -12.11 -8.63 -2.58
C GLU A 33 -12.99 -7.59 -1.87
N ASP A 34 -13.26 -7.76 -0.57
CA ASP A 34 -14.10 -6.87 0.22
C ASP A 34 -13.32 -5.57 0.50
N GLY A 35 -13.38 -4.65 -0.45
CA GLY A 35 -12.72 -3.35 -0.39
C GLY A 35 -13.67 -2.24 0.02
N THR A 36 -13.24 -1.35 0.91
CA THR A 36 -13.92 -0.05 1.07
C THR A 36 -13.30 0.96 0.12
N LEU A 37 -14.14 1.65 -0.66
CA LEU A 37 -13.77 2.84 -1.44
C LEU A 37 -12.74 2.57 -2.56
N GLY A 38 -12.85 1.41 -3.23
CA GLY A 38 -12.11 1.08 -4.46
C GLY A 38 -10.65 0.71 -4.23
N GLN A 39 -10.33 0.13 -3.07
CA GLN A 39 -9.07 -0.59 -2.80
C GLN A 39 -9.40 -1.87 -2.06
N THR A 40 -9.39 -2.99 -2.77
CA THR A 40 -9.56 -4.31 -2.15
C THR A 40 -8.21 -4.82 -1.63
N PRO A 41 -8.19 -5.64 -0.57
CA PRO A 41 -6.99 -6.38 -0.19
C PRO A 41 -6.37 -7.17 -1.33
N ALA A 42 -7.20 -7.78 -2.19
CA ALA A 42 -6.74 -8.43 -3.41
C ALA A 42 -5.91 -7.48 -4.28
N ASP A 43 -6.36 -6.25 -4.53
CA ASP A 43 -5.66 -5.37 -5.48
C ASP A 43 -4.20 -5.02 -5.09
N TYR A 44 -3.85 -5.04 -3.80
CA TYR A 44 -2.48 -4.70 -3.34
C TYR A 44 -1.71 -5.85 -2.69
N LEU A 45 -2.36 -6.99 -2.42
CA LEU A 45 -1.71 -8.22 -1.94
C LEU A 45 -1.67 -9.30 -3.01
N GLU A 46 -2.43 -9.17 -4.10
CA GLU A 46 -2.35 -10.08 -5.22
C GLU A 46 -0.90 -10.09 -5.73
N PRO A 47 -0.31 -11.28 -5.94
CA PRO A 47 1.01 -11.39 -6.50
C PRO A 47 1.04 -10.68 -7.86
N VAL A 48 1.75 -9.55 -7.89
CA VAL A 48 1.92 -8.69 -9.07
C VAL A 48 2.55 -9.42 -10.27
N PHE A 49 3.06 -10.64 -10.06
CA PHE A 49 3.65 -11.53 -11.06
C PHE A 49 2.63 -12.24 -11.97
N ARG A 50 1.31 -12.03 -11.80
CA ARG A 50 0.28 -12.83 -12.50
C ARG A 50 -0.14 -12.30 -13.88
N VAL A 51 0.44 -11.22 -14.38
CA VAL A 51 0.17 -10.76 -15.76
C VAL A 51 1.34 -11.19 -16.68
N GLY A 52 1.29 -12.44 -17.14
CA GLY A 52 2.23 -13.00 -18.14
C GLY A 52 3.62 -13.38 -17.60
N ALA A 53 4.61 -13.48 -18.49
CA ALA A 53 6.01 -13.83 -18.15
C ALA A 53 6.77 -12.73 -17.37
N SER A 54 6.07 -11.70 -16.89
CA SER A 54 6.69 -10.57 -16.19
C SER A 54 6.79 -10.84 -14.69
N THR A 55 8.01 -10.76 -14.16
CA THR A 55 8.31 -10.73 -12.72
C THR A 55 8.05 -9.37 -12.07
N ARG A 56 7.42 -8.43 -12.80
CA ARG A 56 7.09 -7.10 -12.32
C ARG A 56 5.64 -6.81 -12.64
N GLY A 57 4.83 -6.59 -11.61
CA GLY A 57 3.49 -6.08 -11.81
C GLY A 57 3.33 -4.64 -11.37
N THR A 58 2.23 -4.07 -11.82
CA THR A 58 1.85 -2.67 -11.63
C THR A 58 1.46 -2.45 -10.17
N ALA A 59 2.26 -1.72 -9.40
CA ALA A 59 1.82 -1.28 -8.08
C ALA A 59 0.55 -0.44 -8.13
N LEU A 60 -0.33 -0.73 -7.18
CA LEU A 60 -1.64 -0.10 -7.06
C LEU A 60 -1.54 1.42 -6.90
N THR A 61 -2.24 2.16 -7.74
CA THR A 61 -2.47 3.60 -7.51
C THR A 61 -3.31 3.79 -6.25
N THR A 62 -2.68 4.37 -5.22
CA THR A 62 -3.33 4.52 -3.91
C THR A 62 -4.49 5.52 -3.95
N ARG A 63 -5.47 5.41 -3.03
CA ARG A 63 -6.53 6.43 -2.88
C ARG A 63 -5.99 7.83 -2.65
N PHE A 64 -4.86 7.93 -1.94
CA PHE A 64 -4.14 9.18 -1.74
C PHE A 64 -3.65 9.75 -3.07
N SER A 65 -2.96 8.95 -3.88
CA SER A 65 -2.49 9.33 -5.22
C SER A 65 -3.65 9.74 -6.13
N ARG A 66 -4.74 8.96 -6.15
CA ARG A 66 -5.94 9.27 -6.95
C ARG A 66 -6.57 10.60 -6.54
N ARG A 67 -6.64 10.90 -5.24
CA ARG A 67 -7.17 12.20 -4.77
C ARG A 67 -6.28 13.37 -5.17
N LEU A 68 -4.96 13.23 -5.08
CA LEU A 68 -4.03 14.28 -5.51
C LEU A 68 -4.10 14.54 -7.01
N GLN A 69 -4.24 13.49 -7.82
CA GLN A 69 -4.44 13.62 -9.27
C GLN A 69 -5.76 14.31 -9.60
N ARG A 70 -6.86 13.97 -8.91
CA ARG A 70 -8.15 14.67 -9.06
C ARG A 70 -8.05 16.15 -8.66
N GLY A 71 -7.30 16.45 -7.61
CA GLY A 71 -7.01 17.83 -7.19
C GLY A 71 -6.05 18.59 -8.11
N GLY A 72 -5.60 18.00 -9.23
CA GLY A 72 -4.69 18.64 -10.18
C GLY A 72 -3.27 18.86 -9.68
N VAL A 73 -2.87 18.21 -8.58
CA VAL A 73 -1.54 18.39 -7.97
C VAL A 73 -0.45 17.67 -8.79
N PHE A 74 -0.81 16.56 -9.42
CA PHE A 74 0.09 15.75 -10.27
C PHE A 74 -0.65 15.27 -11.50
N THR A 75 0.10 15.07 -12.59
CA THR A 75 -0.44 14.48 -13.83
C THR A 75 -0.96 13.06 -13.59
N PRO A 76 -2.11 12.67 -14.20
CA PRO A 76 -2.57 11.28 -14.21
C PRO A 76 -1.49 10.32 -14.72
N GLY A 77 -1.43 9.10 -14.16
CA GLY A 77 -0.41 8.10 -14.51
C GLY A 77 0.89 8.20 -13.73
N THR A 78 1.04 9.21 -12.86
CA THR A 78 2.18 9.28 -11.92
C THR A 78 1.96 8.41 -10.70
N HIS A 79 3.02 7.75 -10.22
CA HIS A 79 2.96 6.90 -9.04
C HIS A 79 3.65 7.57 -7.84
N LEU A 80 2.92 7.79 -6.75
CA LEU A 80 3.48 8.34 -5.51
C LEU A 80 3.87 7.24 -4.55
N VAL A 81 5.13 7.23 -4.12
CA VAL A 81 5.67 6.24 -3.19
C VAL A 81 6.12 6.92 -1.91
N PRO A 82 5.64 6.47 -0.73
CA PRO A 82 6.14 7.00 0.53
C PRO A 82 7.61 6.61 0.73
N ILE A 83 8.43 7.58 1.14
CA ILE A 83 9.83 7.35 1.45
C ILE A 83 9.94 6.84 2.88
N THR A 84 10.51 5.65 3.03
CA THR A 84 10.90 5.11 4.34
C THR A 84 12.11 5.89 4.85
N GLY A 85 12.13 6.23 6.14
CA GLY A 85 13.14 7.09 6.75
C GLY A 85 12.92 8.59 6.56
N ALA A 86 11.78 9.03 6.00
CA ALA A 86 11.54 10.45 5.76
C ALA A 86 11.44 11.23 7.07
N ARG A 87 12.35 12.20 7.27
CA ARG A 87 12.31 13.08 8.46
C ARG A 87 10.94 13.74 8.58
N HIS A 88 10.44 13.86 9.80
CA HIS A 88 9.18 14.54 10.14
C HIS A 88 7.88 13.89 9.67
N ALA A 89 7.88 12.64 9.23
CA ALA A 89 6.64 12.01 8.77
C ALA A 89 6.35 10.61 9.31
N GLU A 90 7.26 10.09 10.13
CA GLU A 90 7.19 8.71 10.57
C GLU A 90 6.40 8.50 11.86
N THR A 91 5.77 7.34 11.95
CA THR A 91 5.41 6.71 13.21
C THR A 91 6.67 6.12 13.87
N ARG A 92 6.57 5.71 15.14
CA ARG A 92 7.66 5.02 15.86
C ARG A 92 8.21 3.77 15.14
N ARG A 93 7.45 3.22 14.18
CA ARG A 93 7.80 2.02 13.39
C ARG A 93 8.37 2.34 12.00
N GLY A 94 8.70 3.60 11.70
CA GLY A 94 9.32 4.01 10.43
C GLY A 94 8.35 4.06 9.24
N ARG A 95 7.04 4.21 9.53
CA ARG A 95 5.99 4.30 8.50
C ARG A 95 5.48 5.71 8.38
N MET A 96 5.07 6.08 7.19
CA MET A 96 4.34 7.33 6.98
C MET A 96 3.07 7.35 7.85
N SER A 97 2.96 8.34 8.74
CA SER A 97 1.81 8.49 9.64
C SER A 97 0.53 8.83 8.87
N GLN A 98 -0.62 8.28 9.28
CA GLN A 98 -1.93 8.61 8.71
C GLN A 98 -2.23 10.12 8.74
N THR A 99 -1.79 10.82 9.80
CA THR A 99 -1.94 12.26 9.93
C THR A 99 -1.20 13.05 8.85
N VAL A 100 -0.09 12.50 8.32
CA VAL A 100 0.69 13.12 7.26
C VAL A 100 -0.06 13.03 5.93
N TYR A 101 -0.66 11.88 5.61
CA TYR A 101 -1.51 11.74 4.42
C TYR A 101 -2.67 12.73 4.43
N GLN A 102 -3.37 12.85 5.57
CA GLN A 102 -4.49 13.79 5.72
C GLN A 102 -4.04 15.26 5.64
N ALA A 103 -2.91 15.60 6.26
CA ALA A 103 -2.36 16.95 6.22
C ALA A 103 -1.88 17.35 4.81
N ALA A 104 -1.24 16.42 4.11
CA ALA A 104 -0.82 16.64 2.72
C ALA A 104 -2.03 16.84 1.81
N LEU A 105 -3.08 16.01 1.90
CA LEU A 105 -4.31 16.19 1.11
C LEU A 105 -4.99 17.53 1.38
N GLY A 106 -5.07 17.94 2.65
CA GLY A 106 -5.68 19.21 3.03
C GLY A 106 -4.90 20.43 2.51
N GLN A 107 -3.58 20.44 2.69
CA GLN A 107 -2.75 21.60 2.32
C GLN A 107 -2.44 21.71 0.83
N LEU A 108 -2.33 20.57 0.14
CA LEU A 108 -2.20 20.55 -1.32
C LEU A 108 -3.55 20.82 -2.02
N ARG A 109 -4.60 21.19 -1.26
CA ARG A 109 -5.95 21.50 -1.74
C ARG A 109 -6.59 20.37 -2.56
N ALA A 110 -6.12 19.14 -2.37
CA ALA A 110 -6.66 17.94 -3.00
C ALA A 110 -7.80 17.30 -2.19
N ASN A 111 -8.28 17.99 -1.14
CA ASN A 111 -9.44 17.59 -0.37
C ASN A 111 -10.50 18.70 -0.46
N GLU A 112 -11.49 18.51 -1.32
CA GLU A 112 -12.62 19.41 -1.56
C GLU A 112 -13.46 19.66 -0.29
N PHE A 113 -13.42 18.72 0.67
CA PHE A 113 -14.14 18.80 1.95
C PHE A 113 -13.32 19.46 3.07
N ALA A 114 -12.09 19.90 2.81
CA ALA A 114 -11.26 20.56 3.82
C ALA A 114 -11.76 21.99 4.05
N VAL A 115 -12.65 22.15 5.03
CA VAL A 115 -13.09 23.45 5.54
C VAL A 115 -11.88 24.18 6.14
N GLY A 116 -11.47 25.28 5.51
CA GLY A 116 -10.71 26.39 6.10
C GLY A 116 -9.49 26.07 6.97
N LYS A 117 -8.29 26.34 6.44
CA LYS A 117 -7.01 26.48 7.17
C LYS A 117 -6.73 25.38 8.20
N GLN A 118 -6.19 24.25 7.73
CA GLN A 118 -5.39 23.40 8.62
C GLN A 118 -4.24 24.23 9.20
N ARG A 119 -4.32 24.57 10.49
CA ARG A 119 -3.21 25.11 11.29
C ARG A 119 -2.13 24.04 11.41
N SER A 120 -1.32 23.88 10.37
CA SER A 120 -0.28 22.87 10.35
C SER A 120 1.01 23.40 10.95
N ARG A 121 1.63 22.58 11.81
CA ARG A 121 3.00 22.74 12.36
C ARG A 121 4.08 22.55 11.27
N GLY A 122 3.88 23.11 10.07
CA GLY A 122 4.74 22.92 8.89
C GLY A 122 3.98 23.07 7.57
N ARG A 123 4.68 23.39 6.50
CA ARG A 123 4.09 23.60 5.17
C ARG A 123 4.29 22.37 4.30
N TYR A 124 3.25 21.93 3.60
CA TYR A 124 3.35 20.91 2.57
C TYR A 124 3.33 21.55 1.18
N PHE A 125 4.15 21.03 0.29
CA PHE A 125 4.18 21.46 -1.11
C PHE A 125 4.55 20.28 -2.01
N ALA A 126 4.10 20.36 -3.26
CA ALA A 126 4.37 19.37 -4.28
C ALA A 126 5.32 19.98 -5.31
N ILE A 127 6.28 19.18 -5.75
CA ILE A 127 7.13 19.47 -6.90
C ILE A 127 6.72 18.47 -7.98
N ASP A 128 6.13 18.99 -9.05
CA ASP A 128 5.82 18.22 -10.24
C ASP A 128 7.00 18.28 -11.23
N ARG A 129 7.03 17.34 -12.18
CA ARG A 129 8.07 17.27 -13.22
C ARG A 129 8.11 18.47 -14.14
N SER A 130 6.96 19.13 -14.31
CA SER A 130 6.82 20.35 -15.09
C SER A 130 7.46 21.57 -14.42
N SER A 131 7.80 21.49 -13.13
CA SER A 131 8.44 22.59 -12.40
C SER A 131 9.93 22.66 -12.72
N SER A 132 10.27 23.25 -13.87
CA SER A 132 11.64 23.45 -14.38
C SER A 132 12.52 24.34 -13.49
N SER A 133 11.94 25.06 -12.53
CA SER A 133 12.64 26.03 -11.67
C SER A 133 13.15 25.46 -10.34
N SER A 134 12.86 24.19 -10.02
CA SER A 134 13.24 23.60 -8.74
C SER A 134 14.41 22.63 -8.88
N THR A 135 15.42 22.76 -8.00
CA THR A 135 16.49 21.76 -7.84
C THR A 135 16.03 20.52 -7.06
N LEU A 136 14.79 20.53 -6.54
CA LEU A 136 14.22 19.43 -5.79
C LEU A 136 13.67 18.36 -6.72
N GLN A 137 13.89 17.09 -6.35
CA GLN A 137 13.34 15.96 -7.12
C GLN A 137 11.81 15.95 -7.04
N PRO A 138 11.10 15.49 -8.08
CA PRO A 138 9.64 15.40 -8.09
C PRO A 138 9.08 14.59 -6.91
N GLY A 139 8.03 15.12 -6.27
CA GLY A 139 7.46 14.51 -5.08
C GLY A 139 6.71 15.48 -4.18
N ILE A 140 6.31 14.99 -3.00
CA ILE A 140 5.67 15.80 -1.96
C ILE A 140 6.67 16.02 -0.84
N TYR A 141 6.77 17.27 -0.40
CA TYR A 141 7.67 17.72 0.63
C TYR A 141 6.91 18.27 1.83
N ARG A 142 7.57 18.20 2.98
CA ARG A 142 7.15 18.88 4.20
C ARG A 142 8.30 19.74 4.71
N GLU A 143 8.02 21.01 4.88
CA GLU A 143 8.85 21.94 5.62
C GLU A 143 8.39 21.96 7.09
N LYS A 144 9.34 21.80 8.01
CA LYS A 144 9.11 21.95 9.45
C LYS A 144 10.34 22.52 10.12
N ASN A 145 10.16 23.60 10.90
CA ASN A 145 11.23 24.25 11.66
C ASN A 145 12.47 24.60 10.79
N GLY A 146 12.25 25.14 9.59
CA GLY A 146 13.32 25.51 8.65
C GLY A 146 14.01 24.33 7.94
N SER A 147 13.56 23.09 8.17
CA SER A 147 14.08 21.91 7.48
C SER A 147 13.04 21.35 6.51
N ILE A 148 13.50 20.97 5.31
CA ILE A 148 12.67 20.38 4.25
C ILE A 148 12.97 18.87 4.19
N SER A 149 11.91 18.07 4.13
CA SER A 149 12.00 16.62 4.00
C SER A 149 11.09 16.12 2.88
N ARG A 150 11.63 15.31 1.98
CA ARG A 150 10.84 14.63 0.94
C ARG A 150 10.09 13.48 1.58
N LEU A 151 8.77 13.50 1.47
CA LEU A 151 7.89 12.52 2.08
C LEU A 151 7.44 11.46 1.08
N PHE A 152 7.16 11.89 -0.15
CA PHE A 152 6.73 11.00 -1.22
C PHE A 152 7.58 11.27 -2.46
N ALA A 153 8.09 10.22 -3.08
CA ALA A 153 8.74 10.29 -4.39
C ALA A 153 7.69 10.09 -5.48
N LEU A 154 7.82 10.83 -6.58
CA LEU A 154 7.03 10.63 -7.79
C LEU A 154 7.80 9.72 -8.75
N LEU A 155 7.18 8.62 -9.20
CA LEU A 155 7.77 7.63 -10.11
C LEU A 155 7.06 7.63 -11.46
N ASP A 156 7.84 7.38 -12.52
CA ASP A 156 7.38 7.27 -13.92
C ASP A 156 6.74 5.92 -14.20
N SER A 157 7.30 4.90 -13.59
CA SER A 157 6.81 3.54 -13.67
C SER A 157 6.21 3.14 -12.33
N PRO A 158 5.23 2.22 -12.35
CA PRO A 158 4.73 1.63 -11.12
C PRO A 158 5.91 1.00 -10.35
N PRO A 159 6.03 1.26 -9.03
CA PRO A 159 7.08 0.62 -8.25
C PRO A 159 6.90 -0.90 -8.29
N SER A 160 7.94 -1.64 -8.64
CA SER A 160 7.95 -3.09 -8.55
C SER A 160 8.33 -3.52 -7.14
N VAL A 161 7.55 -4.42 -6.53
CA VAL A 161 7.92 -5.03 -5.25
C VAL A 161 8.76 -6.28 -5.54
N PRO A 162 9.97 -6.43 -4.96
CA PRO A 162 10.76 -7.65 -5.14
C PRO A 162 10.01 -8.88 -4.59
N ARG A 163 10.20 -10.04 -5.24
CA ARG A 163 9.67 -11.34 -4.79
C ARG A 163 10.37 -11.74 -3.49
N LEU A 164 9.84 -11.27 -2.36
CA LEU A 164 10.34 -11.61 -1.03
C LEU A 164 9.67 -12.88 -0.47
N TYR A 165 8.53 -13.30 -1.02
CA TYR A 165 7.75 -14.42 -0.51
C TYR A 165 7.06 -15.18 -1.65
N ASP A 166 7.33 -16.49 -1.74
CA ASP A 166 6.59 -17.38 -2.63
C ASP A 166 5.30 -17.83 -1.95
N TRP A 167 4.21 -17.13 -2.29
CA TRP A 167 2.90 -17.42 -1.71
C TRP A 167 2.40 -18.82 -2.09
N ARG A 168 2.81 -19.37 -3.22
CA ARG A 168 2.37 -20.69 -3.67
C ARG A 168 3.02 -21.75 -2.80
N ASP A 169 4.34 -21.72 -2.70
CA ASP A 169 5.11 -22.71 -1.94
C ASP A 169 4.74 -22.66 -0.47
N ALA A 170 4.69 -21.46 0.13
CA ALA A 170 4.31 -21.34 1.53
C ALA A 170 2.86 -21.75 1.85
N SER A 171 1.94 -21.61 0.88
CA SER A 171 0.57 -22.11 1.05
C SER A 171 0.49 -23.63 0.91
N ILE A 172 1.34 -24.21 0.05
CA ILE A 172 1.46 -25.66 -0.10
C ILE A 172 2.06 -26.26 1.18
N ASP A 173 3.15 -25.68 1.69
CA ASP A 173 3.82 -26.15 2.91
C ASP A 173 2.87 -26.12 4.12
N GLU A 174 2.18 -25.00 4.35
CA GLU A 174 1.20 -24.88 5.44
C GLU A 174 0.00 -25.83 5.24
N ALA A 175 -0.44 -26.04 3.99
CA ALA A 175 -1.52 -26.98 3.71
C ALA A 175 -1.09 -28.42 4.01
N ILE A 176 0.13 -28.81 3.64
CA ILE A 176 0.72 -30.12 3.94
C ILE A 176 0.81 -30.33 5.46
N ASP A 177 1.37 -29.37 6.20
CA ASP A 177 1.50 -29.43 7.66
C ASP A 177 0.15 -29.59 8.36
N GLN A 178 -0.91 -28.94 7.86
CA GLN A 178 -2.23 -29.03 8.47
C GLN A 178 -3.10 -30.19 7.96
N LEU A 179 -2.79 -30.75 6.80
CA LEU A 179 -3.61 -31.80 6.16
C LEU A 179 -3.64 -33.05 7.03
N GLU A 180 -2.48 -33.52 7.49
CA GLU A 180 -2.37 -34.77 8.25
C GLU A 180 -3.15 -34.70 9.57
N GLY A 181 -2.97 -33.60 10.32
CA GLY A 181 -3.68 -33.37 11.58
C GLY A 181 -5.19 -33.15 11.42
N ARG A 182 -5.66 -32.69 10.25
CA ARG A 182 -7.10 -32.53 9.96
C ARG A 182 -7.73 -33.84 9.49
N ILE A 183 -7.03 -34.62 8.66
CA ILE A 183 -7.47 -35.95 8.23
C ILE A 183 -7.58 -36.88 9.44
N ALA A 184 -6.56 -36.92 10.31
CA ALA A 184 -6.58 -37.72 11.53
C ALA A 184 -7.78 -37.37 12.44
N ARG A 185 -8.14 -36.09 12.54
CA ARG A 185 -9.28 -35.63 13.35
C ARG A 185 -10.65 -36.02 12.78
N ILE A 186 -10.75 -36.12 11.46
CA ILE A 186 -11.98 -36.53 10.76
C ILE A 186 -12.14 -38.05 10.80
N LEU A 187 -11.06 -38.80 10.63
CA LEU A 187 -11.07 -40.28 10.67
C LEU A 187 -11.19 -40.86 12.09
N ALA A 188 -10.89 -40.08 13.12
CA ALA A 188 -11.06 -40.47 14.52
C ALA A 188 -12.49 -40.23 15.07
N ARG A 189 -13.43 -39.79 14.22
CA ARG A 189 -14.86 -39.72 14.50
C ARG A 189 -15.58 -40.86 13.78
#